data_AF-E3M3G0-F1
#
_entry.id   AF-E3M3G0-F1
#
_cell.length_a   1.000
_cell.length_b   1.000
_cell.length_c   1.000
_cell.angle_alpha   90.00
_cell.angle_beta   90.00
_cell.angle_gamma   90.00
#
_symmetry.space_group_name_H-M   'P 1'
#
loop_
_entity.id
_entity.type
_entity.pdbx_description
1 polymer ?
#
loop_
_entity_poly.entity_id
_entity_poly.type
_entity_poly.pdbx_seq_one_letter_code
_entity_poly.pdbx_strand_id
1 'polypeptide(L)'
;MLCICSLTFFYLVFSSFETDYYISLPSANQPFSGIKLYVVIFGLFHLMVGIAVVNLTRAWPICLLLLASSFVFCADAYSCLFTETYIFYDHRPSMNDDVENNSVDEIVCHVVVRRMYEKMKNPEDLPKIFKFDDEVEDYLYLKA
;
A
#
# COMPACT_ATOMS: atom_id res chain seq x y z
N MET A 1 3.91 17.71 -22.05
CA MET A 1 5.21 17.04 -21.84
C MET A 1 5.57 16.95 -20.37
N LEU A 2 5.70 18.07 -19.63
CA LEU A 2 6.00 18.06 -18.18
C LEU A 2 5.03 17.21 -17.32
N CYS A 3 3.72 17.27 -17.57
CA CYS A 3 2.75 16.47 -16.81
C CYS A 3 2.90 14.96 -17.05
N ILE A 4 3.25 14.55 -18.28
CA ILE A 4 3.47 13.14 -18.62
C ILE A 4 4.78 12.68 -17.96
N CYS A 5 5.84 13.48 -18.03
CA CYS A 5 7.10 13.18 -17.35
C CYS A 5 6.93 13.08 -15.83
N SER A 6 6.10 13.96 -15.23
CA SER A 6 5.78 13.92 -13.81
C SER A 6 4.97 12.67 -13.43
N LEU A 7 3.95 12.32 -14.22
CA LEU A 7 3.19 11.08 -14.05
C LEU A 7 4.06 9.83 -14.20
N THR A 8 4.95 9.78 -15.20
CA THR A 8 5.88 8.68 -15.37
C THR A 8 6.88 8.61 -14.23
N PHE A 9 7.38 9.74 -13.73
CA PHE A 9 8.25 9.77 -12.56
C PHE A 9 7.54 9.24 -11.31
N PHE A 10 6.31 9.70 -11.04
CA PHE A 10 5.52 9.18 -9.92
C PHE A 10 5.18 7.70 -10.08
N TYR A 11 4.86 7.26 -11.30
CA TYR A 11 4.69 5.85 -11.59
C TYR A 11 5.97 5.06 -11.26
N LEU A 12 7.14 5.49 -11.72
CA LEU A 12 8.38 4.76 -11.44
C LEU A 12 8.78 4.77 -9.96
N VAL A 13 8.50 5.86 -9.23
CA VAL A 13 8.84 5.98 -7.80
C VAL A 13 7.90 5.18 -6.92
N PHE A 14 6.61 5.08 -7.29
CA PHE A 14 5.58 4.47 -6.44
C PHE A 14 5.10 3.10 -6.93
N SER A 15 5.47 2.67 -8.13
CA SER A 15 5.22 1.30 -8.60
C SER A 15 6.36 0.41 -8.15
N SER A 16 6.03 -0.81 -7.72
CA SER A 16 6.99 -1.90 -7.58
C SER A 16 7.38 -2.42 -8.97
N PHE A 17 8.03 -1.58 -9.78
CA PHE A 17 8.45 -1.96 -11.13
C PHE A 17 9.70 -2.82 -11.04
N GLU A 18 9.70 -3.98 -11.70
CA GLU A 18 10.82 -4.93 -11.75
C GLU A 18 11.17 -5.63 -10.42
N THR A 19 10.24 -5.67 -9.46
CA THR A 19 10.40 -6.42 -8.22
C THR A 19 9.72 -7.78 -8.31
N ASP A 20 10.39 -8.86 -7.90
CA ASP A 20 9.80 -10.20 -7.82
C ASP A 20 8.80 -10.35 -6.65
N TYR A 21 8.69 -9.33 -5.79
CA TYR A 21 7.82 -9.37 -4.62
C TYR A 21 7.05 -8.07 -4.47
N TYR A 22 5.86 -8.16 -3.87
CA TYR A 22 5.10 -6.99 -3.46
C TYR A 22 4.53 -7.14 -2.06
N ILE A 23 4.35 -5.98 -1.44
CA ILE A 23 3.74 -5.86 -0.13
C ILE A 23 2.27 -5.50 -0.32
N SER A 24 1.39 -6.19 0.40
CA SER A 24 -0.02 -5.85 0.47
C SER A 24 -0.48 -5.79 1.91
N LEU A 25 -1.31 -4.79 2.21
CA LEU A 25 -1.99 -4.71 3.51
C LEU A 25 -3.08 -5.78 3.58
N PRO A 26 -3.32 -6.39 4.75
CA PRO A 26 -4.49 -7.23 4.96
C PRO A 26 -5.76 -6.50 4.53
N SER A 27 -6.75 -7.22 4.00
CA SER A 27 -7.97 -6.62 3.45
C SER A 27 -8.66 -5.66 4.42
N ALA A 28 -8.71 -5.96 5.72
CA ALA A 28 -9.26 -5.07 6.74
C ALA A 28 -8.45 -3.78 6.94
N ASN A 29 -7.14 -3.81 6.67
CA ASN A 29 -6.21 -2.70 6.89
C ASN A 29 -6.04 -1.80 5.65
N GLN A 30 -6.49 -2.23 4.47
CA GLN A 30 -6.55 -1.38 3.28
C GLN A 30 -7.42 -0.13 3.48
N PRO A 31 -7.03 1.05 2.99
CA PRO A 31 -7.71 2.31 3.31
C PRO A 31 -9.18 2.35 2.88
N PHE A 32 -9.47 1.77 1.72
CA PHE A 32 -10.82 1.77 1.15
C PHE A 32 -11.64 0.52 1.52
N SER A 33 -11.13 -0.28 2.46
CA SER A 33 -11.88 -1.39 3.05
C SER A 33 -12.74 -0.87 4.20
N GLY A 34 -14.04 -0.75 3.94
CA GLY A 34 -15.00 -0.17 4.87
C GLY A 34 -14.84 1.35 5.03
N ILE A 35 -15.43 1.90 6.10
CA ILE A 35 -15.40 3.34 6.40
C ILE A 35 -14.40 3.60 7.52
N LYS A 36 -13.29 4.26 7.19
CA LYS A 36 -12.23 4.60 8.14
C LYS A 36 -12.18 6.09 8.42
N LEU A 37 -12.06 6.46 9.69
CA LEU A 37 -12.13 7.85 10.13
C LEU A 37 -11.06 8.74 9.47
N TYR A 38 -9.81 8.26 9.36
CA TYR A 38 -8.74 9.05 8.72
C TYR A 38 -9.00 9.28 7.23
N VAL A 39 -9.59 8.32 6.53
CA VAL A 39 -9.97 8.46 5.11
C VAL A 39 -11.06 9.54 4.97
N VAL A 40 -12.04 9.55 5.87
CA VAL A 40 -13.07 10.60 5.89
C VAL A 40 -12.45 11.98 6.15
N ILE A 41 -11.55 12.10 7.13
CA ILE A 41 -10.86 13.36 7.45
C ILE A 41 -10.05 13.86 6.25
N PHE A 42 -9.25 12.99 5.63
CA PHE A 42 -8.51 13.34 4.42
C PHE A 42 -9.43 13.72 3.28
N GLY A 43 -10.56 13.03 3.10
CA GLY A 43 -11.55 13.34 2.07
C GLY A 43 -12.14 14.74 2.26
N LEU A 44 -12.53 15.09 3.50
CA LEU A 44 -13.05 16.42 3.81
C LEU A 44 -12.00 17.53 3.58
N PHE A 45 -10.75 17.29 3.98
CA PHE A 45 -9.66 18.23 3.72
C PHE A 45 -9.44 18.44 2.22
N HIS A 46 -9.35 17.36 1.44
CA HIS A 46 -9.15 17.45 -0.01
C HIS A 46 -10.36 18.09 -0.70
N LEU A 47 -11.59 17.86 -0.23
CA LEU A 47 -12.78 18.51 -0.75
C LEU A 47 -12.71 20.03 -0.55
N MET A 48 -12.33 20.50 0.65
CA MET A 48 -12.17 21.93 0.94
C MET A 48 -11.11 22.57 0.03
N VAL A 49 -9.98 21.91 -0.16
CA VAL A 49 -8.93 22.36 -1.10
C VAL A 49 -9.44 22.37 -2.54
N GLY A 50 -10.23 21.37 -2.94
CA GLY A 50 -10.81 21.27 -4.28
C GLY A 50 -11.76 22.43 -4.59
N ILE A 51 -12.60 22.81 -3.63
CA ILE A 51 -13.48 24.00 -3.76
C ILE A 51 -12.63 25.26 -3.95
N ALA A 52 -11.55 25.43 -3.19
CA ALA A 52 -10.66 26.58 -3.36
C ALA A 52 -10.00 26.56 -4.75
N VAL A 53 -9.48 25.42 -5.20
CA VAL A 53 -8.85 25.25 -6.52
C VAL A 53 -9.79 25.66 -7.65
N VAL A 54 -11.04 25.19 -7.64
CA VAL A 54 -12.03 25.55 -8.69
C VAL A 54 -12.29 27.05 -8.75
N ASN A 55 -12.29 27.73 -7.60
CA ASN A 55 -12.55 29.16 -7.53
C ASN A 55 -11.32 30.03 -7.84
N LEU A 56 -10.10 29.53 -7.62
CA LEU A 56 -8.87 30.32 -7.74
C LEU A 56 -8.10 30.09 -9.05
N THR A 57 -8.19 28.92 -9.68
CA THR A 57 -7.39 28.61 -10.88
C THR A 57 -8.22 28.25 -12.11
N ARG A 58 -7.80 28.77 -13.26
CA ARG A 58 -8.37 28.37 -14.57
C ARG A 58 -7.98 26.95 -14.99
N ALA A 59 -6.90 26.41 -14.44
CA ALA A 59 -6.43 25.05 -14.70
C ALA A 59 -7.03 24.00 -13.73
N TRP A 60 -8.18 24.32 -13.12
CA TRP A 60 -8.81 23.49 -12.11
C TRP A 60 -9.00 22.01 -12.50
N PRO A 61 -9.29 21.61 -13.77
CA PRO A 61 -9.50 20.19 -14.07
C PRO A 61 -8.26 19.33 -13.79
N ILE A 62 -7.07 19.82 -14.17
CA ILE A 62 -5.80 19.12 -13.92
C ILE A 62 -5.48 19.12 -12.43
N CYS A 63 -5.71 20.24 -11.76
CA CYS A 63 -5.50 20.35 -10.32
C CYS A 63 -6.41 19.40 -9.53
N LEU A 64 -7.66 19.19 -9.95
CA LEU A 64 -8.54 18.21 -9.31
C LEU A 64 -8.07 16.77 -9.50
N LEU A 65 -7.52 16.42 -10.67
CA LEU A 65 -6.94 15.10 -10.89
C LEU A 65 -5.74 14.86 -9.95
N LEU A 66 -4.82 15.82 -9.88
CA LEU A 66 -3.68 15.75 -8.97
C LEU A 66 -4.12 15.70 -7.50
N LEU A 67 -5.16 16.45 -7.13
CA LEU A 67 -5.71 16.45 -5.79
C LEU A 67 -6.36 15.11 -5.44
N ALA A 68 -7.07 14.48 -6.38
CA ALA A 68 -7.63 13.15 -6.20
C ALA A 68 -6.52 12.09 -6.04
N SER A 69 -5.46 12.14 -6.85
CA SER A 69 -4.30 11.27 -6.69
C SER A 69 -3.61 11.48 -5.33
N SER A 70 -3.44 12.73 -4.91
CA SER A 70 -2.90 13.07 -3.60
C SER A 70 -3.74 12.49 -2.46
N PHE A 71 -5.07 12.52 -2.58
CA PHE A 71 -5.96 11.94 -1.58
C PHE A 71 -5.73 10.43 -1.42
N VAL A 72 -5.70 9.69 -2.54
CA VAL A 72 -5.44 8.24 -2.54
C VAL A 72 -4.08 7.95 -1.92
N PHE A 73 -3.05 8.69 -2.34
CA PHE A 73 -1.71 8.55 -1.79
C PHE A 73 -1.65 8.82 -0.28
N CYS A 74 -2.31 9.87 0.23
CA CYS A 74 -2.35 10.14 1.67
C CYS A 74 -3.04 9.02 2.45
N ALA A 75 -4.13 8.46 1.92
CA ALA A 75 -4.84 7.35 2.56
C ALA A 75 -3.99 6.07 2.58
N ASP A 76 -3.33 5.74 1.48
CA ASP A 76 -2.42 4.60 1.39
C ASP A 76 -1.22 4.78 2.32
N ALA A 77 -0.54 5.94 2.26
CA ALA A 77 0.61 6.23 3.10
C ALA A 77 0.28 6.17 4.59
N TYR A 78 -0.87 6.70 5.01
CA TYR A 78 -1.32 6.57 6.39
C TYR A 78 -1.55 5.11 6.77
N SER A 79 -2.20 4.35 5.90
CA SER A 79 -2.43 2.92 6.14
C SER A 79 -1.11 2.16 6.29
N CYS A 80 -0.11 2.45 5.47
CA CYS A 80 1.21 1.83 5.56
C CYS A 80 2.00 2.26 6.81
N LEU A 81 1.95 3.54 7.20
CA LEU A 81 2.69 4.04 8.35
C LEU A 81 2.16 3.49 9.68
N PHE A 82 0.85 3.27 9.76
CA PHE A 82 0.15 2.83 10.96
C PHE A 82 -0.34 1.39 10.89
N THR A 83 0.09 0.62 9.88
CA THR A 83 -0.24 -0.81 9.84
C THR A 83 0.53 -1.55 10.92
N GLU A 84 -0.15 -2.52 11.55
CA GLU A 84 0.45 -3.45 12.48
C GLU A 84 1.04 -4.66 11.75
N THR A 85 0.45 -5.01 10.61
CA THR A 85 0.81 -6.19 9.82
C THR A 85 0.75 -5.91 8.32
N TYR A 86 1.56 -6.62 7.55
CA TYR A 86 1.50 -6.66 6.10
C TYR A 86 1.79 -8.07 5.59
N ILE A 87 1.42 -8.34 4.35
CA ILE A 87 1.60 -9.63 3.71
C ILE A 87 2.59 -9.45 2.58
N PHE A 88 3.58 -10.34 2.53
CA PHE A 88 4.56 -10.40 1.46
C PHE A 88 4.14 -11.46 0.44
N TYR A 89 4.01 -11.05 -0.82
CA TYR A 89 3.58 -11.89 -1.93
C TYR A 89 4.67 -11.97 -2.99
N ASP A 90 4.74 -13.10 -3.68
CA ASP A 90 5.59 -13.31 -4.85
C ASP A 90 4.83 -12.88 -6.12
N HIS A 91 5.45 -12.07 -6.98
CA HIS A 91 4.90 -11.65 -8.28
C HIS A 91 4.88 -12.79 -9.30
N ARG A 92 5.64 -13.87 -9.08
CA ARG A 92 5.81 -14.93 -10.07
C ARG A 92 5.85 -16.31 -9.39
N PRO A 93 4.78 -17.12 -9.46
CA PRO A 93 4.93 -18.54 -9.15
C PRO A 93 6.00 -19.09 -10.10
N SER A 94 7.08 -19.63 -9.55
CA SER A 94 8.22 -20.08 -10.33
C SER A 94 7.73 -21.05 -11.41
N MET A 95 8.09 -20.78 -12.66
CA MET A 95 7.56 -21.47 -13.84
C MET A 95 8.13 -22.90 -14.00
N ASN A 96 8.71 -23.47 -12.93
CA ASN A 96 9.48 -24.70 -12.95
C ASN A 96 8.96 -25.83 -12.06
N ASP A 97 7.87 -25.66 -11.33
CA ASP A 97 7.24 -26.78 -10.64
C ASP A 97 5.89 -27.10 -11.27
N ASP A 98 5.88 -28.23 -11.98
CA ASP A 98 4.68 -29.00 -12.28
C ASP A 98 3.84 -29.10 -11.00
N VAL A 99 2.54 -28.77 -11.09
CA VAL A 99 1.39 -29.29 -10.33
C VAL A 99 0.33 -28.20 -10.22
N GLU A 100 -0.68 -28.32 -11.09
CA GLU A 100 -2.10 -28.38 -10.71
C GLU A 100 -2.50 -27.68 -9.38
N ASN A 101 -2.34 -26.36 -9.28
CA ASN A 101 -3.14 -25.53 -8.38
C ASN A 101 -3.07 -24.06 -8.78
N ASN A 102 -4.12 -23.59 -9.44
CA ASN A 102 -4.36 -22.19 -9.73
C ASN A 102 -4.72 -21.42 -8.44
N SER A 103 -3.73 -21.01 -7.65
CA SER A 103 -3.90 -19.89 -6.71
C SER A 103 -3.04 -18.73 -7.17
N VAL A 104 -3.72 -17.71 -7.69
CA VAL A 104 -3.16 -16.39 -7.98
C VAL A 104 -2.48 -15.87 -6.69
N ASP A 105 -1.18 -15.61 -6.77
CA ASP A 105 -0.26 -15.11 -5.73
C ASP A 105 -0.07 -16.02 -4.49
N GLU A 106 1.07 -16.72 -4.41
CA GLU A 106 1.45 -17.48 -3.23
C GLU A 106 1.87 -16.53 -2.10
N ILE A 107 1.22 -16.64 -0.94
CA ILE A 107 1.57 -15.86 0.26
C ILE A 107 2.93 -16.35 0.78
N VAL A 108 3.97 -15.52 0.68
CA VAL A 108 5.32 -15.86 1.12
C VAL A 108 5.42 -15.80 2.65
N CYS A 109 4.91 -14.72 3.26
CA CYS A 109 4.98 -14.54 4.70
C CYS A 109 3.99 -13.49 5.21
N HIS A 110 3.43 -13.73 6.40
CA HIS A 110 2.78 -12.68 7.19
C HIS A 110 3.84 -11.96 8.02
N VAL A 111 3.92 -10.64 7.86
CA VAL A 111 4.90 -9.81 8.53
C VAL A 111 4.23 -8.91 9.54
N VAL A 112 4.82 -8.85 10.73
CA VAL A 112 4.38 -8.02 11.85
C VAL A 112 5.39 -6.91 12.07
N VAL A 113 4.91 -5.68 12.18
CA VAL A 113 5.77 -4.52 12.41
C VAL A 113 6.11 -4.45 13.89
N ARG A 114 7.37 -4.73 14.27
CA ARG A 114 7.79 -4.89 15.68
C ARG A 114 7.44 -3.67 16.54
N ARG A 115 7.65 -2.46 16.02
CA ARG A 115 7.32 -1.19 16.71
C ARG A 115 5.82 -0.98 16.97
N MET A 116 4.96 -1.71 16.24
CA MET A 116 3.50 -1.64 16.40
C MET A 116 2.96 -2.83 17.21
N TYR A 117 3.71 -3.93 17.30
CA TYR A 117 3.35 -5.12 18.06
C TYR A 117 2.99 -4.80 19.52
N GLU A 118 3.79 -3.97 20.20
CA GLU A 118 3.54 -3.56 21.60
C GLU A 118 2.27 -2.71 21.78
N LYS A 119 1.77 -2.10 20.70
CA LYS A 119 0.58 -1.22 20.69
C LYS A 119 -0.66 -1.93 20.18
N MET A 120 -0.52 -3.19 19.75
CA MET A 120 -1.57 -3.97 19.15
C MET A 120 -2.68 -4.22 20.17
N LYS A 121 -3.91 -3.87 19.80
CA LYS A 121 -5.06 -4.06 20.70
C LYS A 121 -5.40 -5.53 20.91
N ASN A 122 -5.25 -6.33 19.86
CA ASN A 122 -5.63 -7.74 19.83
C ASN A 122 -4.49 -8.59 19.25
N PRO A 123 -3.47 -8.94 20.05
CA PRO A 123 -2.39 -9.82 19.59
C PRO A 123 -2.87 -11.22 19.20
N GLU A 124 -4.07 -11.63 19.63
CA GLU A 124 -4.69 -12.91 19.26
C GLU A 124 -5.19 -12.95 17.81
N ASP A 125 -5.37 -11.79 17.17
CA ASP A 125 -5.79 -11.68 15.75
C ASP A 125 -4.61 -11.94 14.77
N LEU A 126 -3.40 -12.15 15.31
CA LEU A 126 -2.24 -12.45 14.50
C LEU A 126 -2.30 -13.87 13.89
N PRO A 127 -1.85 -14.03 12.64
CA PRO A 127 -1.70 -15.36 12.06
C PRO A 127 -0.73 -16.21 12.89
N LYS A 128 -0.99 -17.52 12.99
CA LYS A 128 -0.20 -18.44 13.82
C LYS A 128 1.28 -18.51 13.46
N ILE A 129 1.62 -18.14 12.23
CA ILE A 129 2.98 -18.12 11.70
C ILE A 129 3.21 -16.73 11.12
N PHE A 130 4.08 -15.96 11.75
CA PHE A 130 4.49 -14.63 11.29
C PHE A 130 5.98 -14.40 11.56
N LYS A 131 6.54 -13.41 10.87
CA LYS A 131 7.89 -12.88 11.13
C LYS A 131 7.83 -11.41 11.47
N PHE A 132 8.81 -10.91 12.21
CA PHE A 132 8.94 -9.47 12.40
C PHE A 132 9.59 -8.81 11.18
N ASP A 133 9.27 -7.54 10.93
CA ASP A 133 9.74 -6.77 9.79
C ASP A 133 11.28 -6.67 9.69
N ASP A 134 11.98 -6.71 10.82
CA ASP A 134 13.45 -6.76 10.90
C ASP A 134 14.05 -8.14 10.62
N GLU A 135 13.26 -9.21 10.65
CA GLU A 135 13.68 -10.59 10.38
C GLU A 135 13.39 -11.03 8.92
N VAL A 136 12.68 -10.19 8.15
CA VAL A 136 12.29 -10.50 6.76
C VAL A 136 13.46 -10.30 5.79
N GLU A 137 14.33 -9.31 6.00
CA GLU A 137 15.50 -9.08 5.14
C GLU A 137 16.40 -10.32 5.08
N ASP A 138 16.73 -10.90 6.24
CA ASP A 138 17.55 -12.12 6.32
C ASP A 138 16.95 -13.30 5.53
N TYR A 139 15.61 -13.40 5.47
CA TYR A 139 14.93 -14.46 4.73
C TYR A 139 14.98 -14.26 3.21
N LEU A 140 14.88 -13.00 2.75
CA LEU A 140 14.94 -12.68 1.32
C LEU A 140 16.35 -12.86 0.76
N TYR A 141 17.38 -12.49 1.51
CA TYR A 141 18.78 -12.73 1.13
C TYR A 141 19.17 -14.22 1.12
N LEU A 142 18.48 -15.07 1.87
CA LEU A 142 18.73 -16.52 1.88
C LEU A 142 18.07 -17.27 0.71
N LYS A 143 17.13 -16.63 -0.01
CA LYS A 143 16.39 -17.23 -1.14
C LYS A 143 16.84 -16.71 -2.51
N ALA A 144 17.59 -15.60 -2.55
CA ALA A 144 18.23 -15.02 -3.74
C ALA A 144 19.60 -15.64 -4.02
#